data_AF-A0A8J3LL74-F1
#
_entry.id   AF-A0A8J3LL74-F1
#
_cell.length_a   1.000
_cell.length_b   1.000
_cell.length_c   1.000
_cell.angle_alpha   90.00
_cell.angle_beta   90.00
_cell.angle_gamma   90.00
#
_symmetry.space_group_name_H-M   'P 1'
#
loop_
_entity.id
_entity.type
_entity.pdbx_description
1 polymer ?
#
loop_
_entity_poly.entity_id
_entity_poly.type
_entity_poly.pdbx_seq_one_letter_code
_entity_poly.pdbx_strand_id
1 'polypeptide(L)'
;MFVLGVFKVAELPSGVLYRWEADGGSVTAGFVLFDPATQAVRPCAEDGVVQGDLVIYGSRFVVAGHDSSSDRLKVVRVAGAIISKYLQSGEAPETAHKYYA
;
A
#
# COMPACT_ATOMS: atom_id res chain seq x y z
N MET A 1 -10.18 9.80 -12.31
CA MET A 1 -9.72 8.54 -12.92
C MET A 1 -8.22 8.47 -12.98
N PHE A 2 -7.63 7.51 -12.26
CA PHE A 2 -6.20 7.20 -12.30
C PHE A 2 -5.99 5.69 -12.21
N VAL A 3 -4.86 5.23 -12.74
CA VAL A 3 -4.45 3.81 -12.67
C VAL A 3 -3.40 3.64 -11.59
N LEU A 4 -3.57 2.65 -10.71
CA LEU A 4 -2.53 2.30 -9.74
C LEU A 4 -1.81 1.01 -10.14
N GLY A 5 -0.48 1.11 -10.28
CA GLY A 5 0.44 -0.02 -10.25
C GLY A 5 0.96 -0.24 -8.83
N VAL A 6 1.03 -1.49 -8.41
CA VAL A 6 1.59 -1.88 -7.10
C VAL A 6 2.44 -3.12 -7.30
N PHE A 7 3.70 -3.05 -6.86
CA PHE A 7 4.73 -4.05 -7.13
C PHE A 7 5.45 -4.38 -5.83
N LYS A 8 5.58 -5.66 -5.52
CA LYS A 8 6.42 -6.12 -4.42
C LYS A 8 7.88 -5.80 -4.74
N VAL A 9 8.59 -5.26 -3.76
CA VAL A 9 10.00 -4.87 -3.87
C VAL A 9 10.87 -5.84 -3.07
N ALA A 10 10.50 -6.08 -1.82
CA ALA A 10 11.28 -6.91 -0.91
C ALA A 10 10.41 -7.47 0.22
N GLU A 11 10.87 -8.57 0.82
CA GLU A 11 10.39 -9.04 2.12
C GLU A 11 11.39 -8.58 3.18
N LEU A 12 10.90 -7.83 4.16
CA LEU A 12 11.66 -7.30 5.28
C LEU A 12 11.21 -8.00 6.57
N PRO A 13 12.04 -8.02 7.63
CA PRO A 13 11.60 -8.52 8.94
C PRO A 13 10.35 -7.81 9.49
N SER A 14 10.11 -6.57 9.05
CA SER A 14 8.97 -5.73 9.43
C SER A 14 7.73 -5.90 8.55
N GLY A 15 7.80 -6.66 7.45
CA GLY A 15 6.70 -6.85 6.51
C GLY A 15 7.14 -6.89 5.05
N VAL A 16 6.19 -6.84 4.13
CA VAL A 16 6.43 -6.85 2.68
C VAL A 16 6.42 -5.41 2.16
N LEU A 17 7.53 -5.00 1.56
CA LEU A 17 7.70 -3.68 0.97
C LEU A 17 7.08 -3.66 -0.44
N TYR A 18 6.23 -2.69 -0.68
CA TYR A 18 5.62 -2.43 -1.99
C TYR A 18 5.96 -1.03 -2.47
N ARG A 19 6.25 -0.93 -3.77
CA ARG A 19 6.26 0.33 -4.50
C ARG A 19 4.94 0.47 -5.23
N TRP A 20 4.36 1.66 -5.18
CA TRP A 20 3.18 1.99 -5.96
C TRP A 20 3.43 3.19 -6.87
N GLU A 21 2.72 3.21 -7.98
CA GLU A 21 2.77 4.27 -8.98
C GLU A 21 1.36 4.61 -9.44
N ALA A 22 1.10 5.90 -9.66
CA ALA A 22 -0.09 6.39 -10.33
C ALA A 22 0.22 6.72 -11.79
N ASP A 23 -0.71 6.36 -12.68
CA ASP A 23 -0.71 6.73 -14.10
C ASP A 23 0.61 6.38 -14.83
N GLY A 24 1.10 5.16 -14.57
CA GLY A 24 2.32 4.62 -15.19
C GLY A 24 3.62 5.25 -14.69
N GLY A 25 3.63 5.81 -13.48
CA GLY A 25 4.82 6.41 -12.86
C GLY A 25 5.08 7.86 -13.26
N SER A 26 4.24 8.43 -14.13
CA SER A 26 4.41 9.79 -14.68
C SER A 26 4.07 10.91 -13.69
N VAL A 27 3.25 10.62 -12.67
CA VAL A 27 2.64 11.67 -11.81
C VAL A 27 3.00 11.52 -10.34
N THR A 28 2.91 10.31 -9.78
CA THR A 28 3.15 10.08 -8.35
C THR A 28 3.57 8.65 -8.11
N ALA A 29 4.55 8.45 -7.25
CA ALA A 29 4.95 7.14 -6.77
C ALA A 29 5.29 7.21 -5.27
N GLY A 30 5.26 6.06 -4.60
CA GLY A 30 5.62 5.96 -3.20
C GLY A 30 5.78 4.51 -2.76
N PHE A 31 6.02 4.34 -1.46
CA PHE A 31 6.20 3.02 -0.86
C PHE A 31 5.22 2.80 0.29
N VAL A 32 4.81 1.55 0.45
CA VAL A 32 4.03 1.10 1.59
C VAL A 32 4.59 -0.22 2.12
N LEU A 33 4.51 -0.41 3.42
CA LEU A 33 4.83 -1.65 4.11
C LEU A 33 3.53 -2.37 4.46
N PHE A 34 3.41 -3.62 4.00
CA PHE A 34 2.30 -4.51 4.36
C PHE A 34 2.75 -5.51 5.41
N ASP A 35 2.05 -5.56 6.54
CA ASP A 35 2.22 -6.60 7.55
C ASP A 35 1.13 -7.68 7.36
N PRO A 36 1.48 -8.90 6.89
CA PRO A 36 0.53 -9.99 6.69
C PRO A 36 -0.10 -10.51 7.99
N ALA A 37 0.57 -10.37 9.14
CA ALA A 37 0.11 -10.87 10.42
C ALA A 37 -1.04 -10.01 10.97
N THR A 38 -0.90 -8.68 10.87
CA THR A 38 -1.93 -7.72 11.31
C THR A 38 -2.85 -7.24 10.19
N GLN A 39 -2.55 -7.61 8.94
CA GLN A 39 -3.22 -7.15 7.72
C GLN A 39 -3.25 -5.62 7.63
N ALA A 40 -2.16 -4.99 8.05
CA ALA A 40 -2.00 -3.55 8.10
C ALA A 40 -1.10 -3.06 6.96
N VAL A 41 -1.44 -1.91 6.39
CA VAL A 41 -0.61 -1.21 5.41
C VAL A 41 -0.26 0.17 5.93
N ARG A 42 1.01 0.55 5.85
CA ARG A 42 1.54 1.83 6.33
C ARG A 42 2.40 2.48 5.24
N PRO A 43 2.33 3.80 5.03
CA PRO A 43 3.34 4.49 4.22
C PRO A 43 4.73 4.29 4.80
N CYS A 44 5.71 4.15 3.93
CA CYS A 44 7.11 4.04 4.34
C CYS A 44 8.01 4.69 3.29
N ALA A 45 9.27 4.90 3.67
CA ALA A 45 10.34 5.20 2.73
C ALA A 45 10.74 3.93 1.93
N GLU A 46 11.60 4.13 0.93
CA GLU A 46 12.11 3.06 0.07
C GLU A 46 12.89 1.98 0.84
N ASP A 47 13.47 2.33 1.99
CA ASP A 47 14.16 1.40 2.89
C ASP A 47 13.20 0.65 3.84
N GLY A 48 11.89 0.89 3.74
CA GLY A 48 10.87 0.30 4.60
C GLY A 48 10.68 1.00 5.95
N VAL A 49 11.35 2.12 6.21
CA VAL A 49 11.11 2.92 7.41
C VAL A 49 9.73 3.58 7.32
N VAL A 50 8.85 3.22 8.23
CA VAL A 50 7.48 3.75 8.27
C VAL A 50 7.49 5.27 8.44
N GLN A 51 6.65 5.94 7.65
CA GLN A 51 6.48 7.38 7.65
C GLN A 51 5.15 7.77 8.29
N GLY A 52 5.21 8.64 9.30
CA GLY A 52 4.04 9.16 9.99
C GLY A 52 3.28 8.08 10.80
N ASP A 53 2.03 8.39 11.10
CA ASP A 53 1.13 7.58 11.91
C ASP A 53 -0.02 6.96 11.10
N LEU A 54 -0.01 7.15 9.77
CA LEU A 54 -1.02 6.58 8.88
C LEU A 54 -0.98 5.04 8.90
N VAL A 55 -2.10 4.41 9.24
CA VAL A 55 -2.28 2.95 9.18
C VAL A 55 -3.63 2.62 8.56
N ILE A 56 -3.64 1.65 7.64
CA ILE A 56 -4.85 1.11 7.00
C ILE A 56 -4.97 -0.38 7.34
N TYR A 57 -6.05 -0.75 8.04
CA TYR A 57 -6.33 -2.15 8.41
C TYR A 57 -7.33 -2.82 7.48
N GLY A 58 -7.07 -4.07 7.12
CA GLY A 58 -7.85 -4.83 6.14
C GLY A 58 -9.28 -5.17 6.53
N SER A 59 -9.57 -5.32 7.82
CA SER A 59 -10.89 -5.72 8.28
C SER A 59 -11.93 -4.59 8.25
N ARG A 60 -11.51 -3.32 8.19
CA ARG A 60 -12.42 -2.17 8.29
C ARG A 60 -12.03 -0.95 7.45
N PHE A 61 -10.93 -0.99 6.69
CA PHE A 61 -10.34 0.20 6.05
C PHE A 61 -10.25 1.39 7.01
N VAL A 62 -10.00 1.09 8.30
CA VAL A 62 -9.86 2.13 9.31
C VAL A 62 -8.57 2.84 9.03
N VAL A 63 -8.70 4.14 8.77
CA VAL A 63 -7.59 5.04 8.54
C VAL A 63 -7.31 5.75 9.86
N ALA A 64 -6.27 5.30 10.57
CA ALA A 64 -5.74 6.01 11.73
C ALA A 64 -4.59 6.92 11.29
N GLY A 65 -4.42 8.08 11.92
CA GLY A 65 -3.33 9.01 11.67
C GLY A 65 -3.57 10.07 10.58
N HIS A 66 -2.58 10.95 10.42
CA HIS A 66 -2.56 12.05 9.46
C HIS A 66 -1.38 11.89 8.50
N ASP A 67 -1.69 11.80 7.20
CA ASP A 67 -0.72 11.97 6.15
C ASP A 67 -0.92 13.37 5.57
N SER A 68 0.09 14.23 5.72
CA SER A 68 0.09 15.61 5.23
C SER A 68 0.27 15.67 3.71
N SER A 69 0.60 14.55 3.05
CA SER A 69 0.64 14.49 1.60
C SER A 69 -0.76 14.36 1.02
N SER A 70 -0.99 15.01 -0.13
CA SER A 70 -2.23 14.92 -0.92
C SER A 70 -2.54 13.49 -1.42
N ASP A 71 -1.69 12.50 -1.10
CA ASP A 71 -1.72 11.15 -1.65
C ASP A 71 -2.45 10.13 -0.78
N ARG A 72 -3.01 10.56 0.36
CA ARG A 72 -3.77 9.70 1.27
C ARG A 72 -4.81 8.81 0.57
N LEU A 73 -5.56 9.36 -0.39
CA LEU A 73 -6.54 8.56 -1.14
C LEU A 73 -5.88 7.46 -1.97
N LYS A 74 -4.75 7.75 -2.63
CA LYS A 74 -3.98 6.76 -3.41
C LYS A 74 -3.47 5.66 -2.50
N VAL A 75 -2.89 6.01 -1.35
CA VAL A 75 -2.40 5.03 -0.35
C VAL A 75 -3.53 4.12 0.14
N VAL A 76 -4.71 4.65 0.45
CA VAL A 76 -5.87 3.83 0.85
C VAL A 76 -6.28 2.85 -0.27
N ARG A 77 -6.26 3.30 -1.53
CA ARG A 77 -6.55 2.44 -2.69
C ARG A 77 -5.47 1.38 -2.91
N VAL A 78 -4.20 1.71 -2.73
CA VAL A 78 -3.06 0.76 -2.76
C VAL A 78 -3.25 -0.30 -1.68
N ALA A 79 -3.50 0.12 -0.44
CA ALA A 79 -3.75 -0.79 0.68
C ALA A 79 -4.91 -1.75 0.37
N GLY A 80 -6.03 -1.23 -0.15
CA GLY A 80 -7.15 -2.06 -0.56
C GLY A 80 -6.86 -3.01 -1.72
N ALA A 81 -5.93 -2.68 -2.63
CA ALA A 81 -5.50 -3.60 -3.67
C ALA A 81 -4.70 -4.77 -3.08
N ILE A 82 -3.71 -4.48 -2.23
CA ILE A 82 -2.84 -5.48 -1.57
C ILE A 82 -3.68 -6.41 -0.69
N ILE A 83 -4.45 -5.83 0.23
CA ILE A 83 -5.23 -6.59 1.21
C ILE A 83 -6.28 -7.45 0.53
N SER A 84 -6.99 -6.93 -0.49
CA SER A 84 -7.99 -7.74 -1.20
C SER A 84 -7.38 -8.98 -1.83
N LYS A 85 -6.19 -8.86 -2.43
CA LYS A 85 -5.49 -10.01 -3.02
C LYS A 85 -4.99 -10.96 -1.96
N TYR A 86 -4.39 -10.45 -0.88
CA TYR A 86 -3.96 -11.27 0.25
C TYR A 86 -5.11 -12.08 0.86
N LEU A 87 -6.28 -11.46 1.04
CA LEU A 87 -7.47 -12.15 1.55
C LEU A 87 -8.02 -13.22 0.58
N GLN A 88 -7.69 -13.15 -0.71
CA GLN A 88 -8.11 -14.14 -1.71
C GLN A 88 -7.14 -15.32 -1.79
N SER A 89 -5.84 -15.08 -1.71
CA SER A 89 -4.80 -16.12 -1.89
C SER A 89 -4.22 -16.65 -0.58
N GLY A 90 -4.30 -15.89 0.51
CA GLY A 90 -3.54 -16.15 1.74
C GLY A 90 -2.05 -15.79 1.65
N GLU A 91 -1.60 -15.26 0.52
CA GLU A 91 -0.20 -14.95 0.23
C GLU A 91 -0.03 -13.50 -0.19
N ALA A 92 1.07 -12.87 0.24
CA ALA A 92 1.36 -11.48 -0.13
C ALA A 92 1.55 -11.39 -1.66
N PRO A 93 0.75 -10.58 -2.37
CA PRO A 93 0.75 -10.60 -3.83
C PRO A 93 2.04 -10.02 -4.42
N GLU A 94 2.56 -10.59 -5.49
CA GLU A 94 3.69 -9.99 -6.23
C GLU A 94 3.30 -8.65 -6.88
N THR A 95 2.06 -8.53 -7.35
CA THR A 95 1.51 -7.29 -7.92
C THR A 95 0.06 -7.05 -7.53
N ALA A 96 -0.37 -5.79 -7.46
CA ALA A 96 -1.76 -5.41 -7.19
C ALA A 96 -2.22 -4.21 -8.02
N HIS A 97 -2.48 -4.43 -9.32
CA HIS A 97 -2.98 -3.40 -10.23
C HIS A 97 -4.49 -3.20 -10.10
N LYS A 98 -4.94 -1.94 -9.96
CA LYS A 98 -6.38 -1.60 -9.99
C LYS A 98 -6.62 -0.27 -10.70
N TYR A 99 -7.73 -0.25 -11.45
CA TYR A 99 -8.26 0.93 -12.09
C TYR A 99 -9.28 1.61 -11.18
N TYR A 100 -9.16 2.92 -11.01
CA TYR A 100 -10.09 3.71 -10.20
C TYR A 100 -10.65 4.85 -11.05
N ALA A 101 -11.97 4.77 -11.31
CA ALA A 101 -12.73 5.79 -12.03
C ALA A 101 -12.87 7.06 -11.19
#